data_AF-A0A166CX64-F1
#
_entry.id   AF-A0A166CX64-F1
#
_cell.length_a   1.000
_cell.length_b   1.000
_cell.length_c   1.000
_cell.angle_alpha   90.00
_cell.angle_beta   90.00
_cell.angle_gamma   90.00
#
_symmetry.space_group_name_H-M   'P 1'
#
loop_
_entity.id
_entity.type
_entity.pdbx_description
1 polymer ?
#
loop_
_entity_poly.entity_id
_entity_poly.type
_entity_poly.pdbx_seq_one_letter_code
_entity_poly.pdbx_strand_id
1 'polypeptide(L)'
;MKWMVGPVAVSNVWDDLCSGRCLLAQDVLSLTEFDLMELLDIGLSEVVSAIAHISEITCPPYQTALSLWKQHSQTENHPSFLPTHLNGLDAALCGGIPNGVLTEVVGPAGIGKTQFCLKLSLLASLPKTYGGLCGKVIYIDVESKFSSKRYQQKFITLLY
;
A
#
# COMPACT_ATOMS: atom_id res chain seq x y z
N MET A 1 -14.68 -4.75 20.56
CA MET A 1 -14.36 -5.59 21.74
C MET A 1 -13.44 -4.78 22.63
N LYS A 2 -13.75 -4.73 23.93
CA LYS A 2 -13.19 -3.78 24.90
C LYS A 2 -11.90 -4.36 25.48
N TRP A 3 -10.75 -3.83 25.07
CA TRP A 3 -9.41 -4.26 25.51
C TRP A 3 -8.97 -3.42 26.71
N MET A 4 -9.51 -3.71 27.91
CA MET A 4 -9.12 -3.01 29.14
C MET A 4 -8.92 -4.02 30.28
N VAL A 5 -7.80 -4.74 30.27
CA VAL A 5 -7.23 -5.33 31.49
C VAL A 5 -5.70 -5.36 31.37
N GLY A 6 -5.07 -4.21 31.57
CA GLY A 6 -3.62 -4.05 31.70
C GLY A 6 -3.31 -2.96 32.75
N PRO A 7 -2.10 -2.93 33.33
CA PRO A 7 -1.75 -1.97 34.36
C PRO A 7 -1.98 -0.52 33.91
N VAL A 8 -2.44 0.32 34.85
CA VAL A 8 -2.99 1.68 34.63
C VAL A 8 -2.05 2.63 33.86
N ALA A 9 -0.76 2.32 33.75
CA ALA A 9 0.19 3.09 32.95
C ALA A 9 0.00 2.91 31.42
N VAL A 10 -0.51 1.76 30.97
CA VAL A 10 -0.65 1.46 29.54
C VAL A 10 -1.91 2.09 28.96
N SER A 11 -2.96 2.35 29.77
CA SER A 11 -4.22 2.92 29.26
C SER A 11 -4.05 4.34 28.70
N ASN A 12 -3.21 5.17 29.32
CA ASN A 12 -3.00 6.55 28.87
C ASN A 12 -2.20 6.60 27.56
N VAL A 13 -1.23 5.69 27.40
CA VAL A 13 -0.43 5.56 26.17
C VAL A 13 -1.31 5.19 24.96
N TRP A 14 -2.34 4.36 25.16
CA TRP A 14 -3.28 4.00 24.10
C TRP A 14 -4.20 5.14 23.70
N ASP A 15 -4.69 5.91 24.67
CA ASP A 15 -5.52 7.09 24.41
C ASP A 15 -4.70 8.17 23.66
N ASP A 16 -3.40 8.30 23.97
CA ASP A 16 -2.47 9.19 23.27
C ASP A 16 -2.06 8.68 21.88
N LEU A 17 -1.86 7.38 21.69
CA LEU A 17 -1.68 6.76 20.36
C LEU A 17 -2.90 7.04 19.45
N CYS A 18 -4.11 6.88 20.00
CA CYS A 18 -5.36 7.11 19.28
C CYS A 18 -5.62 8.61 19.01
N SER A 19 -5.18 9.50 19.89
CA SER A 19 -5.30 10.96 19.71
C SER A 19 -4.19 11.54 18.81
N GLY A 20 -3.03 10.88 18.75
CA GLY A 20 -1.80 11.26 18.04
C GLY A 20 -1.65 10.74 16.61
N ARG A 21 -2.66 10.05 16.05
CA ARG A 21 -2.72 9.50 14.67
C ARG A 21 -2.05 8.13 14.42
N CYS A 22 -1.66 7.37 15.44
CA CYS A 22 -1.25 5.98 15.25
C CYS A 22 -2.47 5.06 15.44
N LEU A 23 -3.12 4.68 14.34
CA LEU A 23 -4.39 3.94 14.38
C LEU A 23 -4.20 2.43 14.31
N LEU A 24 -3.05 1.96 13.82
CA LEU A 24 -2.76 0.55 13.60
C LEU A 24 -1.46 0.11 14.26
N ALA A 25 -1.40 -1.16 14.66
CA ALA A 25 -0.16 -1.76 15.17
C ALA A 25 1.01 -1.65 14.19
N GLN A 26 0.71 -1.68 12.88
CA GLN A 26 1.71 -1.46 11.84
C GLN A 26 2.38 -0.08 11.96
N ASP A 27 1.61 0.96 12.28
CA ASP A 27 2.14 2.32 12.40
C ASP A 27 3.18 2.37 13.53
N VAL A 28 2.85 1.77 14.68
CA VAL A 28 3.77 1.70 15.83
C VAL A 28 5.01 0.89 15.52
N LEU A 29 4.85 -0.29 14.89
CA LEU A 29 5.97 -1.18 14.57
C LEU A 29 6.86 -0.68 13.42
N SER A 30 6.44 0.35 12.67
CA SER A 30 7.19 0.92 11.55
C SER A 30 8.01 2.16 11.96
N LEU A 31 7.80 2.68 13.17
CA LEU A 31 8.50 3.84 13.71
C LEU A 31 9.70 3.40 14.54
N THR A 32 10.70 4.28 14.67
CA THR A 32 11.83 4.03 15.58
C THR A 32 11.41 4.24 17.02
N GLU A 33 12.15 3.68 17.97
CA GLU A 33 11.86 3.90 19.40
C GLU A 33 11.91 5.38 19.77
N PHE A 34 12.81 6.16 19.16
CA PHE A 34 12.91 7.60 19.39
C PHE A 34 11.69 8.37 18.86
N ASP A 35 11.21 8.02 17.66
CA ASP A 35 10.00 8.65 17.09
C ASP A 35 8.80 8.39 18.02
N LEU A 36 8.70 7.18 18.57
CA LEU A 36 7.64 6.82 19.51
C LEU A 36 7.76 7.55 20.84
N MET A 37 8.98 7.75 21.35
CA MET A 37 9.21 8.56 22.56
C MET A 37 8.76 10.00 22.34
N GLU A 38 9.09 10.61 21.19
CA GLU A 38 8.71 11.99 20.86
C GLU A 38 7.20 12.13 20.62
N LEU A 39 6.60 11.19 19.89
CA LEU A 39 5.18 11.23 19.55
C LEU A 39 4.25 10.98 20.75
N LEU A 40 4.68 10.13 21.68
CA LEU A 40 3.86 9.70 22.81
C LEU A 40 4.27 10.37 24.13
N ASP A 41 5.36 11.15 24.12
CA ASP A 41 5.94 11.79 25.32
C ASP A 41 6.17 10.80 26.48
N ILE A 42 6.73 9.63 26.13
CA ILE A 42 7.05 8.55 27.09
C ILE A 42 8.53 8.15 27.03
N GLY A 43 9.02 7.48 28.07
CA GLY A 43 10.38 7.00 28.16
C GLY A 43 10.62 5.71 27.36
N LEU A 44 11.90 5.43 27.10
CA LEU A 44 12.35 4.26 26.33
C LEU A 44 11.85 2.94 26.93
N SER A 45 11.79 2.81 28.26
CA SER A 45 11.29 1.61 28.93
C SER A 45 9.82 1.34 28.63
N GLU A 46 8.99 2.39 28.57
CA GLU A 46 7.58 2.26 28.24
C GLU A 46 7.40 1.93 26.75
N VAL A 47 8.18 2.55 25.86
CA VAL A 47 8.19 2.22 24.42
C VAL A 47 8.55 0.76 24.18
N VAL A 48 9.64 0.27 24.77
CA VAL A 48 10.07 -1.13 24.59
C VAL A 48 9.01 -2.10 25.10
N SER A 49 8.39 -1.81 26.25
CA SER A 49 7.30 -2.62 26.78
C SER A 49 6.08 -2.61 25.85
N ALA A 50 5.74 -1.45 25.26
CA ALA A 50 4.63 -1.32 24.33
C ALA A 50 4.88 -2.11 23.03
N ILE A 51 6.08 -1.97 22.44
CA ILE A 51 6.47 -2.71 21.23
C ILE A 51 6.41 -4.22 21.47
N ALA A 52 6.93 -4.71 22.61
CA ALA A 52 6.90 -6.12 22.94
C ALA A 52 5.46 -6.67 23.02
N HIS A 53 4.58 -5.93 23.68
CA HIS A 53 3.18 -6.34 23.83
C HIS A 53 2.41 -6.28 22.51
N ILE A 54 2.61 -5.23 21.70
CA ILE A 54 2.03 -5.12 20.36
C ILE A 54 2.52 -6.27 19.47
N SER A 55 3.81 -6.57 19.51
CA SER A 55 4.41 -7.64 18.72
C SER A 55 3.81 -8.98 19.10
N GLU A 56 3.66 -9.29 20.39
CA GLU A 56 3.08 -10.56 20.85
C GLU A 56 1.64 -10.77 20.34
N ILE A 57 0.83 -9.71 20.35
CA ILE A 57 -0.58 -9.80 19.94
C ILE A 57 -0.73 -9.84 18.41
N THR A 58 0.19 -9.24 17.67
CA THR A 58 0.08 -9.04 16.22
C THR A 58 0.93 -10.00 15.40
N CYS A 59 1.87 -10.71 16.04
CA CYS A 59 2.75 -11.65 15.37
C CYS A 59 1.90 -12.75 14.70
N PRO A 60 2.02 -12.92 13.37
CA PRO A 60 1.37 -14.03 12.70
C PRO A 60 2.01 -15.36 13.13
N PRO A 61 1.29 -16.49 13.00
CA PRO A 61 1.86 -17.80 13.27
C PRO A 61 3.12 -18.03 12.44
N TYR A 62 4.15 -18.66 13.02
CA TYR A 62 5.33 -19.03 12.27
C TYR A 62 4.95 -19.90 11.08
N GLN A 63 5.53 -19.62 9.91
CA GLN A 63 5.27 -20.34 8.68
C GLN A 63 6.57 -20.57 7.94
N THR A 64 6.68 -21.73 7.30
CA THR A 64 7.84 -22.03 6.45
C THR A 64 7.78 -21.20 5.15
N ALA A 65 8.94 -20.92 4.56
CA ALA A 65 8.98 -20.27 3.24
C ALA A 65 8.18 -21.06 2.18
N LEU A 66 8.20 -22.39 2.25
CA LEU A 66 7.44 -23.25 1.34
C LEU A 66 5.92 -23.10 1.49
N SER A 67 5.41 -23.02 2.72
CA SER A 67 3.97 -22.83 2.97
C SER A 67 3.51 -21.45 2.50
N LEU A 68 4.30 -20.40 2.75
CA LEU A 68 4.02 -19.05 2.25
C LEU A 68 3.98 -19.01 0.72
N TRP A 69 4.96 -19.63 0.05
CA TRP A 69 5.01 -19.67 -1.42
C TRP A 69 3.81 -20.43 -2.03
N LYS A 70 3.43 -21.57 -1.46
CA LYS A 70 2.23 -22.31 -1.90
C LYS A 70 0.97 -21.50 -1.68
N GLN A 71 0.84 -20.83 -0.55
CA GLN A 71 -0.29 -19.96 -0.25
C GLN A 71 -0.38 -18.81 -1.25
N HIS A 72 0.71 -18.10 -1.56
CA HIS A 72 0.72 -17.05 -2.58
C HIS A 72 0.31 -17.59 -3.96
N SER A 73 0.82 -18.76 -4.34
CA SER A 73 0.52 -19.39 -5.63
C SER A 73 -0.94 -19.87 -5.76
N GLN A 74 -1.62 -20.15 -4.63
CA GLN A 74 -2.96 -20.74 -4.59
C GLN A 74 -4.06 -19.77 -4.12
N THR A 75 -3.71 -18.73 -3.37
CA THR A 75 -4.65 -17.86 -2.64
C THR A 75 -4.80 -16.48 -3.27
N GLU A 76 -3.87 -16.04 -4.12
CA GLU A 76 -4.00 -14.75 -4.78
C GLU A 76 -5.08 -14.79 -5.86
N ASN A 77 -6.32 -14.53 -5.44
CA ASN A 77 -7.39 -14.01 -6.31
C ASN A 77 -7.08 -12.58 -6.78
N HIS A 78 -5.96 -11.99 -6.36
CA HIS A 78 -5.46 -10.71 -6.83
C HIS A 78 -4.47 -10.92 -7.98
N PRO A 79 -4.56 -10.15 -9.07
CA PRO A 79 -3.58 -10.21 -10.13
C PRO A 79 -2.19 -9.88 -9.58
N SER A 80 -1.17 -10.67 -9.88
CA SER A 80 0.22 -10.36 -9.47
C SER A 80 0.80 -9.16 -10.24
N PHE A 81 0.13 -8.72 -11.30
CA PHE A 81 0.52 -7.61 -12.16
C PHE A 81 -0.70 -6.85 -12.71
N LEU A 82 -0.47 -5.62 -13.14
CA LEU A 82 -1.40 -4.77 -13.88
C LEU A 82 -1.00 -4.73 -15.37
N PRO A 83 -1.76 -5.37 -16.28
CA PRO A 83 -1.47 -5.35 -17.71
C PRO A 83 -1.48 -3.93 -18.28
N THR A 84 -0.43 -3.53 -19.01
CA THR A 84 -0.32 -2.19 -19.60
C THR A 84 -1.11 -2.07 -20.91
N HIS A 85 -1.55 -3.19 -21.47
CA HIS A 85 -2.18 -3.30 -22.79
C HIS A 85 -1.25 -2.78 -23.89
N LEU A 86 0.04 -3.06 -23.74
CA LEU A 86 1.09 -2.81 -24.72
C LEU A 86 1.86 -4.12 -24.85
N ASN A 87 1.51 -4.94 -25.83
CA ASN A 87 1.97 -6.33 -25.93
C ASN A 87 3.49 -6.51 -25.75
N GLY A 88 4.30 -5.63 -26.36
CA GLY A 88 5.76 -5.70 -26.22
C GLY A 88 6.25 -5.38 -24.81
N LEU A 89 5.61 -4.43 -24.13
CA LEU A 89 5.95 -4.05 -22.75
C LEU A 89 5.46 -5.11 -21.76
N ASP A 90 4.23 -5.61 -21.94
CA ASP A 90 3.67 -6.66 -21.09
C ASP A 90 4.51 -7.95 -21.22
N ALA A 91 4.96 -8.31 -22.42
CA ALA A 91 5.88 -9.42 -22.62
C ALA A 91 7.23 -9.20 -21.90
N ALA A 92 7.80 -7.99 -22.01
CA ALA A 92 9.06 -7.65 -21.35
C ALA A 92 8.95 -7.63 -19.81
N LEU A 93 7.75 -7.37 -19.27
CA LEU A 93 7.46 -7.35 -17.85
C LEU A 93 6.76 -8.62 -17.34
N CYS A 94 6.75 -9.69 -18.13
CA CYS A 94 6.14 -10.97 -17.76
C CYS A 94 4.64 -10.89 -17.36
N GLY A 95 3.88 -9.99 -18.00
CA GLY A 95 2.43 -9.85 -17.85
C GLY A 95 1.96 -8.40 -17.66
N GLY A 96 2.81 -7.53 -17.11
CA GLY A 96 2.46 -6.13 -16.86
C GLY A 96 3.26 -5.54 -15.70
N ILE A 97 2.77 -4.44 -15.13
CA ILE A 97 3.43 -3.78 -13.99
C ILE A 97 3.24 -4.66 -12.73
N PRO A 98 4.31 -5.14 -12.08
CA PRO A 98 4.20 -5.99 -10.90
C PRO A 98 3.64 -5.25 -9.69
N ASN A 99 2.82 -5.95 -8.89
CA ASN A 99 2.27 -5.43 -7.64
C ASN A 99 3.27 -5.55 -6.48
N GLY A 100 3.12 -4.72 -5.46
CA GLY A 100 3.95 -4.77 -4.24
C GLY A 100 5.38 -4.25 -4.42
N VAL A 101 5.72 -3.68 -5.57
CA VAL A 101 7.05 -3.12 -5.87
C VAL A 101 6.95 -1.72 -6.43
N LEU A 102 8.00 -0.92 -6.23
CA LEU A 102 8.12 0.41 -6.83
C LEU A 102 8.58 0.29 -8.29
N THR A 103 7.77 0.79 -9.22
CA THR A 103 8.12 0.83 -10.66
C THR A 103 8.38 2.27 -11.09
N GLU A 104 9.58 2.54 -11.62
CA GLU A 104 9.98 3.87 -12.10
C GLU A 104 9.87 3.97 -13.64
N VAL A 105 9.26 5.05 -14.13
CA VAL A 105 9.14 5.33 -15.58
C VAL A 105 10.00 6.54 -15.92
N VAL A 106 11.12 6.31 -16.61
CA VAL A 106 12.15 7.32 -16.91
C VAL A 106 12.20 7.66 -18.40
N GLY A 107 12.57 8.90 -18.72
CA GLY A 107 12.93 9.32 -20.08
C GLY A 107 12.69 10.81 -20.34
N PRO A 108 12.98 11.32 -21.55
CA PRO A 108 12.89 12.75 -21.89
C PRO A 108 11.50 13.38 -21.71
N ALA A 109 11.42 14.71 -21.67
CA ALA A 109 10.14 15.42 -21.68
C ALA A 109 9.37 15.13 -22.98
N GLY A 110 8.04 15.01 -22.89
CA GLY A 110 7.19 14.81 -24.07
C GLY A 110 7.05 13.35 -24.57
N ILE A 111 7.83 12.39 -24.07
CA ILE A 111 7.75 10.99 -24.53
C ILE A 111 6.48 10.22 -24.11
N GLY A 112 5.60 10.86 -23.33
CA GLY A 112 4.33 10.27 -22.90
C GLY A 112 4.30 9.66 -21.49
N LYS A 113 5.30 9.87 -20.63
CA LYS A 113 5.31 9.35 -19.24
C LYS A 113 4.03 9.66 -18.46
N THR A 114 3.62 10.93 -18.41
CA THR A 114 2.37 11.36 -17.78
C THR A 114 1.14 10.67 -18.41
N GLN A 115 1.14 10.49 -19.74
CA GLN A 115 0.05 9.82 -20.43
C GLN A 115 -0.02 8.33 -20.09
N PHE A 116 1.14 7.70 -19.90
CA PHE A 116 1.26 6.32 -19.46
C PHE A 116 0.77 6.16 -18.02
N CYS A 117 1.19 7.01 -17.09
CA CYS A 117 0.71 6.99 -15.70
C CYS A 117 -0.82 7.16 -15.62
N LEU A 118 -1.39 8.11 -16.38
CA LEU A 118 -2.85 8.29 -16.44
C LEU A 118 -3.58 7.04 -16.98
N LYS A 119 -2.99 6.35 -17.97
CA LYS A 119 -3.56 5.09 -18.51
C LYS A 119 -3.54 4.00 -17.45
N LEU A 120 -2.41 3.82 -16.75
CA LEU A 120 -2.29 2.83 -15.67
C LEU A 120 -3.28 3.10 -14.54
N SER A 121 -3.46 4.35 -14.13
CA SER A 121 -4.48 4.72 -13.14
C SER A 121 -5.88 4.28 -13.55
N LEU A 122 -6.21 4.46 -14.83
CA LEU A 122 -7.51 4.04 -15.33
C LEU A 122 -7.65 2.51 -15.31
N LEU A 123 -6.67 1.79 -15.84
CA LEU A 123 -6.65 0.33 -15.87
C LEU A 123 -6.74 -0.27 -14.47
N ALA A 124 -5.99 0.27 -13.49
CA ALA A 124 -6.05 -0.18 -12.10
C ALA A 124 -7.47 -0.03 -11.50
N SER A 125 -8.18 1.03 -11.88
CA SER A 125 -9.55 1.29 -11.41
C SER A 125 -10.64 0.46 -12.10
N LEU A 126 -10.35 -0.14 -13.26
CA LEU A 126 -11.32 -0.93 -14.01
C LEU A 126 -11.66 -2.26 -13.32
N PRO A 127 -12.85 -2.84 -13.60
CA PRO A 127 -13.17 -4.19 -13.17
C PRO A 127 -12.20 -5.24 -13.74
N LYS A 128 -12.03 -6.35 -13.02
CA LYS A 128 -11.21 -7.49 -13.47
C LYS A 128 -11.67 -8.06 -14.83
N THR A 129 -12.95 -7.96 -15.16
CA THR A 129 -13.50 -8.38 -16.48
C THR A 129 -12.94 -7.57 -17.64
N TYR A 130 -12.42 -6.37 -17.39
CA TYR A 130 -11.75 -5.50 -18.36
C TYR A 130 -10.22 -5.47 -18.17
N GLY A 131 -9.66 -6.44 -17.44
CA GLY A 131 -8.21 -6.51 -17.18
C GLY A 131 -7.70 -5.55 -16.11
N GLY A 132 -8.59 -4.93 -15.32
CA GLY A 132 -8.24 -4.07 -14.20
C GLY A 132 -8.14 -4.79 -12.84
N LEU A 133 -7.95 -4.03 -11.76
CA LEU A 133 -7.77 -4.57 -10.40
C LEU A 133 -8.99 -4.38 -9.49
N CYS A 134 -10.07 -3.76 -9.98
CA CYS A 134 -11.14 -3.21 -9.14
C CYS A 134 -10.60 -2.28 -8.04
N GLY A 135 -9.47 -1.60 -8.30
CA GLY A 135 -8.72 -0.85 -7.30
C GLY A 135 -9.21 0.60 -7.15
N LYS A 136 -8.82 1.23 -6.03
CA LYS A 136 -8.83 2.69 -5.91
C LYS A 136 -7.45 3.22 -6.29
N VAL A 137 -7.40 4.40 -6.90
CA VAL A 137 -6.14 4.99 -7.35
C VAL A 137 -5.93 6.35 -6.72
N ILE A 138 -4.73 6.56 -6.20
CA ILE A 138 -4.23 7.86 -5.76
C ILE A 138 -3.24 8.33 -6.83
N TYR A 139 -3.54 9.45 -7.47
CA TYR A 139 -2.66 10.09 -8.45
C TYR A 139 -2.12 11.38 -7.84
N ILE A 140 -0.81 11.44 -7.62
CA ILE A 140 -0.13 12.62 -7.08
C ILE A 140 0.50 13.36 -8.26
N ASP A 141 0.08 14.61 -8.47
CA ASP A 141 0.60 15.47 -9.52
C ASP A 141 1.34 16.66 -8.91
N VAL A 142 2.64 16.76 -9.19
CA VAL A 142 3.49 17.84 -8.69
C VAL A 142 3.60 19.01 -9.68
N GLU A 143 3.18 18.83 -10.93
CA GLU A 143 3.31 19.85 -11.98
C GLU A 143 1.97 20.49 -12.38
N SER A 144 0.86 20.12 -11.71
CA SER A 144 -0.50 20.58 -12.01
C SER A 144 -0.92 20.36 -13.48
N LYS A 145 -0.44 19.28 -14.10
CA LYS A 145 -0.73 18.87 -15.48
C LYS A 145 -1.91 17.90 -15.59
N PHE A 146 -2.48 17.47 -14.48
CA PHE A 146 -3.65 16.61 -14.42
C PHE A 146 -4.87 17.30 -15.04
N SER A 147 -5.65 16.53 -15.80
CA SER A 147 -6.89 17.01 -16.41
C SER A 147 -7.94 15.92 -16.36
N SER A 148 -8.98 16.16 -15.56
CA SER A 148 -10.14 15.25 -15.44
C SER A 148 -10.82 15.00 -16.79
N LYS A 149 -10.91 16.02 -17.66
CA LYS A 149 -11.42 15.87 -19.03
C LYS A 149 -10.61 14.87 -19.85
N ARG A 150 -9.26 14.95 -19.80
CA ARG A 150 -8.39 13.97 -20.48
C ARG A 150 -8.54 12.57 -19.90
N TYR A 151 -8.72 12.46 -18.59
CA TYR A 151 -8.96 11.19 -17.92
C TYR A 151 -10.27 10.54 -18.40
N GLN A 152 -11.36 11.29 -18.45
CA GLN A 152 -12.66 10.83 -18.98
C GLN A 152 -12.58 10.45 -20.45
N GLN A 153 -11.90 11.27 -21.28
CA GLN A 153 -11.72 10.94 -22.70
C GLN A 153 -11.01 9.61 -22.88
N LYS A 154 -9.93 9.35 -22.12
CA LYS A 154 -9.21 8.08 -22.15
C LYS A 154 -10.06 6.90 -21.68
N PHE A 155 -10.95 7.13 -20.72
CA PHE A 155 -11.89 6.11 -20.27
C PHE A 155 -12.82 5.66 -21.39
N ILE A 156 -13.37 6.62 -22.14
CA ILE A 156 -14.22 6.34 -23.29
C ILE A 156 -13.44 5.56 -24.35
N THR A 157 -12.22 5.97 -24.69
CA THR A 157 -11.37 5.28 -25.70
C THR A 157 -10.89 3.89 -25.28
N LEU A 158 -10.96 3.53 -23.99
CA LEU A 158 -10.61 2.18 -23.54
C LEU A 158 -11.82 1.23 -23.51
N LEU A 159 -13.04 1.75 -23.62
CA LEU A 159 -14.28 0.97 -23.62
C LEU A 159 -14.89 0.79 -25.02
N TYR A 160 -14.34 1.47 -26.04
CA TYR A 160 -14.72 1.39 -27.46
C TYR A 160 -13.49 1.16 -28.33
#